data_AF-A0A956LET4-F1
#
_entry.id   AF-A0A956LET4-F1
#
_cell.length_a   1.000
_cell.length_b   1.000
_cell.length_c   1.000
_cell.angle_alpha   90.00
_cell.angle_beta   90.00
_cell.angle_gamma   90.00
#
_symmetry.space_group_name_H-M   'P 1'
#
loop_
_entity.id
_entity.type
_entity.pdbx_description
1 polymer ?
#
loop_
_entity_poly.entity_id
_entity_poly.type
_entity_poly.pdbx_seq_one_letter_code
_entity_poly.pdbx_strand_id
1 'polypeptide(L)'
;MGTRSIVLTTGSAALTIVSALALALTPGCGSEPHTDYTSSDAGTSSTSAPGSSGDSTSSGGAPSTESDGGPGGTTESETTSDTGVEPPTLYCPGDPGGACDELPGAKLMAGASVVSIVPNCFETWNDLNGDFKFVEGQDSFNDCGCDQRCPGDPDYTGPDEHESDNTFQAAWMAGFGNGRAAMGVRKATDGYFGDDDGLWARAVVLEQGNTTFAVVALDVVGWFQDDVNRIRAQLAEGGVDIDYLLVHSTHNHEGRDTMGLWGKKILETGYYEPYQQQVRDAVFDAVKLALADKREVNYMVVGQVDIGDYDGTKGVANLIRDSRDPVVIDEMLSALRLVDGDDETIATLVNFGSHPETLADDNLYLTSDYVHALRRAVEKGSQWLQNPGKPGFGGVCVFLNGAVGGMMTTLGVEVTTPDGLSYSSASFEKADAIGQLLGEAAIDSINDGVAVQDPKLELAAQEFTATLENAALKLMYETGIIDRTQCPDELTGPDSVCTEMALIRVGPLEMLSVPGELLPELAIGGYDGSHVGSPVYDFIDPNNPNPPDVDSSPDGPYLKERMAGDFRWIIGLGNDELGYIVPEYDFQLASNAYFDEAPGDHYEETNSLGPATAARIDEIASTLTAWSQRE
;
A
#
# COMPACT_ATOMS: atom_id res chain seq x y z
N MET A 1 10.52 25.55 37.49
CA MET A 1 10.08 25.15 38.84
C MET A 1 8.58 25.39 38.96
N GLY A 2 7.81 24.31 39.01
CA GLY A 2 6.35 24.36 39.08
C GLY A 2 5.68 23.12 38.50
N THR A 3 6.14 21.93 38.90
CA THR A 3 5.53 20.63 38.57
C THR A 3 4.14 20.55 39.21
N ARG A 4 3.09 20.34 38.41
CA ARG A 4 1.78 19.89 38.91
C ARG A 4 1.63 18.41 38.58
N SER A 5 1.87 17.55 39.57
CA SER A 5 1.40 16.16 39.57
C SER A 5 -0.12 16.15 39.64
N ILE A 6 -0.77 15.57 38.64
CA ILE A 6 -2.14 15.10 38.75
C ILE A 6 -2.06 13.63 39.16
N VAL A 7 -2.49 13.35 40.39
CA VAL A 7 -2.67 12.00 40.90
C VAL A 7 -4.04 11.53 40.38
N LEU A 8 -4.03 10.64 39.39
CA LEU A 8 -5.24 9.92 38.97
C LEU A 8 -5.48 8.76 39.95
N THR A 9 -6.61 8.84 40.64
CA THR A 9 -7.11 7.77 41.52
C THR A 9 -7.53 6.58 40.67
N THR A 10 -6.77 5.49 40.76
CA THR A 10 -7.06 4.18 40.17
C THR A 10 -8.33 3.58 40.78
N GLY A 11 -9.35 3.34 39.97
CA GLY A 11 -10.57 2.64 40.39
C GLY A 11 -11.12 1.81 39.25
N SER A 12 -10.93 0.49 39.32
CA SER A 12 -11.59 -0.65 38.65
C SER A 12 -11.92 -0.63 37.14
N ALA A 13 -12.15 0.51 36.49
CA ALA A 13 -12.48 0.64 35.07
C ALA A 13 -11.24 0.53 34.17
N ALA A 14 -10.09 1.05 34.62
CA ALA A 14 -8.83 0.96 33.88
C ALA A 14 -8.34 -0.50 33.71
N LEU A 15 -8.65 -1.39 34.65
CA LEU A 15 -8.23 -2.79 34.58
C LEU A 15 -9.08 -3.61 33.59
N THR A 16 -10.36 -3.25 33.42
CA THR A 16 -11.27 -3.86 32.43
C THR A 16 -10.94 -3.39 31.01
N ILE A 17 -10.55 -2.13 30.85
CA ILE A 17 -10.12 -1.55 29.56
C ILE A 17 -8.79 -2.17 29.08
N VAL A 18 -7.81 -2.32 29.98
CA VAL A 18 -6.52 -2.97 29.65
C VAL A 18 -6.70 -4.45 29.28
N SER A 19 -7.67 -5.15 29.88
CA SER A 19 -7.93 -6.57 29.56
C SER A 19 -8.69 -6.75 28.24
N ALA A 20 -9.53 -5.79 27.83
CA ALA A 20 -10.21 -5.80 26.55
C ALA A 20 -9.26 -5.41 25.40
N LEU A 21 -8.43 -4.38 25.57
CA LEU A 21 -7.42 -4.00 24.57
C LEU A 21 -6.30 -5.05 24.41
N ALA A 22 -6.01 -5.85 25.45
CA ALA A 22 -5.00 -6.91 25.37
C ALA A 22 -5.45 -8.15 24.57
N LEU A 23 -6.76 -8.38 24.44
CA LEU A 23 -7.32 -9.42 23.57
C LEU A 23 -7.62 -8.88 22.15
N ALA A 24 -7.82 -7.58 22.01
CA ALA A 24 -8.14 -6.88 20.76
C ALA A 24 -6.97 -6.72 19.78
N LEU A 25 -5.75 -6.62 20.31
CA LEU A 25 -4.55 -6.24 19.55
C LEU A 25 -3.55 -7.40 19.37
N THR A 26 -4.02 -8.64 19.54
CA THR A 26 -3.35 -9.80 18.97
C THR A 26 -3.88 -9.98 17.56
N PRO A 27 -3.07 -9.77 16.49
CA PRO A 27 -3.54 -10.05 15.15
C PRO A 27 -3.96 -11.51 15.04
N GLY A 28 -5.10 -11.76 14.40
CA GLY A 28 -5.56 -13.07 13.97
C GLY A 28 -4.64 -13.72 12.92
N CYS A 29 -3.56 -13.06 12.50
CA CYS A 29 -2.52 -13.59 11.61
C CYS A 29 -1.68 -14.74 12.20
N GLY A 30 -2.07 -15.32 13.34
CA GLY A 30 -1.44 -16.54 13.83
C GLY A 30 -1.80 -17.70 12.91
N SER A 31 -0.79 -18.38 12.35
CA SER A 31 -1.00 -19.60 11.57
C SER A 31 -1.84 -20.62 12.35
N GLU A 32 -3.04 -20.94 11.87
CA GLU A 32 -3.81 -22.06 12.43
C GLU A 32 -3.08 -23.39 12.15
N PRO A 33 -3.10 -24.36 13.09
CA PRO A 33 -2.37 -25.60 12.95
C PRO A 33 -2.99 -26.51 11.87
N HIS A 34 -2.12 -27.02 11.00
CA HIS A 34 -2.37 -28.00 9.93
C HIS A 34 -3.57 -28.93 10.16
N THR A 35 -4.56 -28.85 9.28
CA THR A 35 -5.56 -29.91 9.09
C THR A 35 -5.56 -30.40 7.63
N ASP A 36 -5.23 -31.69 7.46
CA ASP A 36 -5.25 -32.40 6.18
C ASP A 36 -6.68 -32.48 5.62
N TYR A 37 -6.95 -31.85 4.48
CA TYR A 37 -8.18 -32.10 3.72
C TYR A 37 -7.97 -33.24 2.72
N THR A 38 -8.54 -34.40 3.04
CA THR A 38 -8.69 -35.51 2.09
C THR A 38 -9.90 -35.30 1.19
N SER A 39 -9.68 -35.33 -0.12
CA SER A 39 -10.68 -35.31 -1.19
C SER A 39 -11.72 -36.44 -1.09
N SER A 40 -12.99 -36.15 -1.40
CA SER A 40 -13.94 -37.16 -1.86
C SER A 40 -14.86 -36.66 -2.97
N ASP A 41 -14.91 -37.47 -4.04
CA ASP A 41 -15.59 -37.33 -5.32
C ASP A 41 -17.13 -37.15 -5.31
N ALA A 42 -17.56 -36.38 -6.32
CA ALA A 42 -18.65 -36.61 -7.30
C ALA A 42 -20.13 -36.60 -6.90
N GLY A 43 -20.91 -35.77 -7.62
CA GLY A 43 -22.36 -35.89 -7.79
C GLY A 43 -22.96 -34.97 -8.86
N THR A 44 -23.17 -35.49 -10.06
CA THR A 44 -23.83 -34.87 -11.23
C THR A 44 -25.36 -34.70 -11.10
N SER A 45 -25.94 -33.59 -11.58
CA SER A 45 -27.24 -33.52 -12.34
C SER A 45 -27.58 -32.06 -12.73
N SER A 46 -27.51 -31.66 -14.01
CA SER A 46 -28.56 -31.63 -15.06
C SER A 46 -29.58 -30.47 -15.03
N THR A 47 -29.40 -29.54 -15.97
CA THR A 47 -30.37 -28.89 -16.90
C THR A 47 -31.72 -28.34 -16.39
N SER A 48 -31.98 -27.04 -16.63
CA SER A 48 -33.01 -26.57 -17.59
C SER A 48 -33.23 -25.04 -17.57
N ALA A 49 -33.19 -24.41 -18.75
CA ALA A 49 -33.90 -23.17 -19.13
C ALA A 49 -34.95 -23.56 -20.23
N PRO A 50 -35.80 -22.69 -20.82
CA PRO A 50 -35.91 -21.22 -20.71
C PRO A 50 -37.37 -20.66 -20.67
N GLY A 51 -37.52 -19.34 -20.58
CA GLY A 51 -38.80 -18.66 -20.80
C GLY A 51 -38.66 -17.16 -21.10
N SER A 52 -38.85 -16.78 -22.36
CA SER A 52 -38.94 -15.39 -22.85
C SER A 52 -40.34 -14.80 -22.66
N SER A 53 -40.46 -13.47 -22.52
CA SER A 53 -41.26 -12.58 -23.40
C SER A 53 -41.60 -11.26 -22.71
N GLY A 54 -41.55 -10.13 -23.43
CA GLY A 54 -42.32 -8.93 -23.03
C GLY A 54 -41.76 -7.60 -23.53
N ASP A 55 -41.94 -7.35 -24.82
CA ASP A 55 -41.67 -6.07 -25.50
C ASP A 55 -42.85 -5.09 -25.28
N SER A 56 -42.59 -3.80 -25.02
CA SER A 56 -43.55 -2.72 -25.31
C SER A 56 -42.91 -1.33 -25.40
N THR A 57 -42.98 -0.77 -26.60
CA THR A 57 -42.69 0.60 -27.02
C THR A 57 -43.81 1.61 -26.71
N SER A 58 -43.46 2.88 -26.41
CA SER A 58 -44.17 4.10 -26.86
C SER A 58 -43.30 5.33 -26.52
N SER A 59 -42.68 6.07 -27.45
CA SER A 59 -43.18 7.10 -28.38
C SER A 59 -43.74 8.40 -27.74
N GLY A 60 -42.95 9.48 -27.81
CA GLY A 60 -43.37 10.74 -28.43
C GLY A 60 -43.58 11.98 -27.55
N GLY A 61 -42.86 13.07 -27.90
CA GLY A 61 -43.45 14.42 -27.90
C GLY A 61 -42.65 15.54 -27.21
N ALA A 62 -41.86 16.29 -27.99
CA ALA A 62 -41.41 17.64 -27.66
C ALA A 62 -42.54 18.67 -27.87
N PRO A 63 -42.45 19.89 -27.27
CA PRO A 63 -42.30 21.07 -28.13
C PRO A 63 -41.46 22.25 -27.58
N SER A 64 -40.68 22.83 -28.50
CA SER A 64 -40.36 24.26 -28.79
C SER A 64 -40.50 25.40 -27.75
N THR A 65 -39.35 26.05 -27.51
CA THR A 65 -39.01 27.50 -27.59
C THR A 65 -40.05 28.59 -27.33
N GLU A 66 -39.72 29.51 -26.41
CA GLU A 66 -39.90 30.97 -26.60
C GLU A 66 -38.75 31.75 -25.93
N SER A 67 -38.35 32.83 -26.59
CA SER A 67 -37.29 33.77 -26.29
C SER A 67 -37.85 35.05 -25.66
N ASP A 68 -37.14 35.66 -24.70
CA ASP A 68 -37.21 37.11 -24.49
C ASP A 68 -35.91 37.64 -23.87
N GLY A 69 -35.39 38.74 -24.43
CA GLY A 69 -34.15 39.39 -24.03
C GLY A 69 -34.38 40.71 -23.29
N GLY A 70 -33.41 41.09 -22.46
CA GLY A 70 -33.27 42.44 -21.91
C GLY A 70 -32.18 42.55 -20.84
N PRO A 71 -31.46 43.69 -20.72
CA PRO A 71 -30.00 43.67 -20.58
C PRO A 71 -29.44 44.26 -19.28
N GLY A 72 -28.18 43.93 -18.98
CA GLY A 72 -27.24 44.84 -18.30
C GLY A 72 -26.69 44.35 -16.96
N GLY A 73 -25.37 44.13 -16.92
CA GLY A 73 -24.63 43.95 -15.67
C GLY A 73 -23.23 43.40 -15.94
N THR A 74 -22.22 44.25 -15.83
CA THR A 74 -20.79 43.93 -15.90
C THR A 74 -20.39 42.98 -14.77
N THR A 75 -19.77 41.85 -15.11
CA THR A 75 -18.98 41.04 -14.17
C THR A 75 -17.73 40.52 -14.89
N GLU A 76 -16.66 40.51 -14.11
CA GLU A 76 -15.30 40.08 -14.45
C GLU A 76 -15.31 38.65 -15.00
N SER A 77 -14.40 38.36 -15.93
CA SER A 77 -14.25 37.03 -16.50
C SER A 77 -13.59 36.10 -15.48
N GLU A 78 -14.39 35.46 -14.65
CA GLU A 78 -14.05 34.16 -14.10
C GLU A 78 -14.17 33.16 -15.25
N THR A 79 -13.02 32.67 -15.72
CA THR A 79 -12.96 31.46 -16.54
C THR A 79 -13.33 30.28 -15.65
N THR A 80 -14.63 30.08 -15.45
CA THR A 80 -15.17 28.80 -15.00
C THR A 80 -15.05 27.82 -16.17
N SER A 81 -14.50 26.64 -15.91
CA SER A 81 -14.47 25.53 -16.85
C SER A 81 -15.89 25.21 -17.32
N ASP A 82 -16.08 25.10 -18.64
CA ASP A 82 -17.36 24.84 -19.32
C ASP A 82 -17.90 23.40 -19.08
N THR A 83 -17.33 22.67 -18.12
CA THR A 83 -17.68 21.27 -17.81
C THR A 83 -18.61 21.12 -16.60
N GLY A 84 -18.82 22.17 -15.81
CA GLY A 84 -19.66 22.12 -14.61
C GLY A 84 -19.13 21.25 -13.46
N VAL A 85 -17.91 20.72 -13.59
CA VAL A 85 -17.19 19.98 -12.55
C VAL A 85 -16.25 20.95 -11.83
N GLU A 86 -16.38 21.05 -10.51
CA GLU A 86 -15.46 21.82 -9.68
C GLU A 86 -14.06 21.19 -9.77
N PRO A 87 -13.00 21.96 -10.07
CA PRO A 87 -11.67 21.40 -10.23
C PRO A 87 -11.12 20.89 -8.89
N PRO A 88 -10.25 19.86 -8.91
CA PRO A 88 -9.51 19.42 -7.73
C PRO A 88 -8.70 20.55 -7.08
N THR A 89 -8.38 20.42 -5.79
CA THR A 89 -7.62 21.43 -5.03
C THR A 89 -6.25 21.75 -5.63
N LEU A 90 -5.61 20.76 -6.25
CA LEU A 90 -4.35 20.91 -6.97
C LEU A 90 -4.49 20.22 -8.32
N TYR A 91 -4.05 20.85 -9.39
CA TYR A 91 -3.96 20.20 -10.68
C TYR A 91 -2.88 20.80 -11.58
N CYS A 92 -2.26 19.93 -12.37
CA CYS A 92 -1.23 20.23 -13.34
C CYS A 92 -1.45 19.38 -14.61
N PRO A 93 -1.16 19.93 -15.80
CA PRO A 93 -0.76 21.31 -16.03
C PRO A 93 -1.92 22.30 -15.95
N GLY A 94 -1.59 23.59 -15.82
CA GLY A 94 -2.55 24.70 -15.97
C GLY A 94 -3.28 25.12 -14.70
N ASP A 95 -2.67 24.93 -13.53
CA ASP A 95 -3.13 25.53 -12.27
C ASP A 95 -3.44 27.04 -12.46
N PRO A 96 -4.44 27.62 -11.76
CA PRO A 96 -4.79 29.03 -11.91
C PRO A 96 -3.66 30.01 -11.58
N GLY A 97 -2.69 29.59 -10.77
CA GLY A 97 -1.48 30.35 -10.44
C GLY A 97 -0.40 30.36 -11.53
N GLY A 98 -0.50 29.50 -12.53
CA GLY A 98 0.51 29.30 -13.58
C GLY A 98 1.82 28.66 -13.07
N ALA A 99 1.78 28.00 -11.91
CA ALA A 99 2.97 27.39 -11.30
C ALA A 99 3.47 26.21 -12.13
N CYS A 100 2.55 25.38 -12.65
CA CYS A 100 2.85 24.16 -13.38
C CYS A 100 2.25 24.17 -14.80
N ASP A 101 2.52 25.22 -15.58
CA ASP A 101 2.04 25.35 -16.96
C ASP A 101 2.70 24.36 -17.95
N GLU A 102 1.93 24.00 -18.98
CA GLU A 102 2.48 23.33 -20.15
C GLU A 102 3.49 24.23 -20.88
N LEU A 103 4.62 23.66 -21.28
CA LEU A 103 5.56 24.29 -22.20
C LEU A 103 5.52 23.60 -23.56
N PRO A 104 5.20 24.31 -24.66
CA PRO A 104 5.14 23.71 -25.99
C PRO A 104 6.44 23.00 -26.38
N GLY A 105 6.33 21.70 -26.68
CA GLY A 105 7.46 20.87 -27.09
C GLY A 105 8.35 20.37 -25.94
N ALA A 106 7.99 20.62 -24.68
CA ALA A 106 8.67 20.01 -23.55
C ALA A 106 8.57 18.48 -23.61
N LYS A 107 9.71 17.82 -23.40
CA LYS A 107 9.83 16.37 -23.32
C LYS A 107 9.59 15.92 -21.88
N LEU A 108 9.14 14.67 -21.71
CA LEU A 108 9.13 14.06 -20.39
C LEU A 108 10.58 13.78 -19.97
N MET A 109 10.95 14.25 -18.79
CA MET A 109 12.20 13.94 -18.13
C MET A 109 11.91 12.99 -16.97
N ALA A 110 12.77 12.00 -16.76
CA ALA A 110 12.66 11.10 -15.62
C ALA A 110 14.03 10.87 -14.97
N GLY A 111 14.05 10.75 -13.66
CA GLY A 111 15.23 10.32 -12.91
C GLY A 111 14.81 9.43 -11.75
N ALA A 112 15.73 8.59 -11.28
CA ALA A 112 15.41 7.63 -10.23
C ALA A 112 16.55 7.48 -9.22
N SER A 113 16.22 7.03 -8.01
CA SER A 113 17.20 6.83 -6.96
C SER A 113 16.75 5.77 -5.95
N VAL A 114 17.71 5.30 -5.15
CA VAL A 114 17.49 4.35 -4.06
C VAL A 114 18.29 4.84 -2.85
N VAL A 115 17.62 4.97 -1.71
CA VAL A 115 18.23 5.35 -0.42
C VAL A 115 17.83 4.33 0.63
N SER A 116 18.77 3.92 1.49
CA SER A 116 18.46 2.98 2.58
C SER A 116 17.66 3.66 3.68
N ILE A 117 16.65 2.97 4.19
CA ILE A 117 15.93 3.33 5.42
C ILE A 117 16.11 2.28 6.51
N VAL A 118 17.10 1.37 6.40
CA VAL A 118 17.43 0.46 7.51
C VAL A 118 17.77 1.31 8.76
N PRO A 119 17.18 1.05 9.94
CA PRO A 119 17.48 1.80 11.16
C PRO A 119 18.98 1.83 11.43
N ASN A 120 19.54 3.03 11.56
CA ASN A 120 20.97 3.22 11.81
C ASN A 120 21.39 2.95 13.26
N CYS A 121 20.42 2.83 14.16
CA CYS A 121 20.63 2.63 15.58
C CYS A 121 19.57 1.70 16.16
N PHE A 122 20.01 0.48 16.50
CA PHE A 122 19.28 -0.47 17.32
C PHE A 122 20.23 -1.59 17.76
N GLU A 123 19.91 -2.24 18.86
CA GLU A 123 20.67 -3.36 19.40
C GLU A 123 20.09 -4.71 18.97
N THR A 124 20.91 -5.76 19.05
CA THR A 124 20.48 -7.14 18.76
C THR A 124 20.17 -7.89 20.05
N TRP A 125 19.41 -8.97 19.95
CA TRP A 125 19.03 -9.77 21.11
C TRP A 125 19.08 -11.28 20.84
N ASN A 126 18.92 -12.06 21.90
CA ASN A 126 18.96 -13.51 21.86
C ASN A 126 17.60 -14.01 22.35
N ASP A 127 16.86 -14.65 21.45
CA ASP A 127 15.66 -15.39 21.78
C ASP A 127 16.05 -16.70 22.50
N LEU A 128 15.83 -16.73 23.82
CA LEU A 128 16.26 -17.86 24.67
C LEU A 128 15.22 -18.97 24.77
N ASN A 129 13.97 -18.69 24.41
CA ASN A 129 12.86 -19.62 24.54
C ASN A 129 12.28 -20.07 23.17
N GLY A 130 12.68 -19.42 22.07
CA GLY A 130 12.27 -19.73 20.70
C GLY A 130 10.85 -19.29 20.37
N ASP A 131 10.35 -18.22 21.00
CA ASP A 131 9.00 -17.70 20.79
C ASP A 131 8.93 -16.45 19.91
N PHE A 132 10.08 -16.00 19.38
CA PHE A 132 10.23 -14.86 18.48
C PHE A 132 9.75 -13.52 19.07
N LYS A 133 9.62 -13.42 20.40
CA LYS A 133 9.21 -12.21 21.10
C LYS A 133 10.22 -11.87 22.19
N PHE A 134 10.69 -10.63 22.20
CA PHE A 134 11.53 -10.15 23.27
C PHE A 134 10.73 -9.95 24.55
N VAL A 135 11.05 -10.72 25.58
CA VAL A 135 10.49 -10.56 26.92
C VAL A 135 11.60 -10.27 27.93
N GLU A 136 11.57 -9.06 28.47
CA GLU A 136 12.53 -8.63 29.50
C GLU A 136 12.53 -9.59 30.71
N GLY A 137 13.72 -10.09 31.04
CA GLY A 137 13.93 -11.05 32.12
C GLY A 137 13.76 -12.52 31.72
N GLN A 138 13.28 -12.80 30.50
CA GLN A 138 13.34 -14.12 29.87
C GLN A 138 14.44 -14.16 28.81
N ASP A 139 14.60 -13.08 28.05
CA ASP A 139 15.61 -12.93 27.01
C ASP A 139 16.73 -11.99 27.43
N SER A 140 17.81 -12.01 26.64
CA SER A 140 18.97 -11.13 26.82
C SER A 140 19.29 -10.39 25.54
N PHE A 141 19.62 -9.10 25.66
CA PHE A 141 20.09 -8.29 24.54
C PHE A 141 21.60 -8.02 24.64
N ASN A 142 22.19 -7.72 23.49
CA ASN A 142 23.58 -7.34 23.35
C ASN A 142 23.66 -5.82 23.47
N ASP A 143 24.05 -5.34 24.65
CA ASP A 143 24.20 -3.92 25.01
C ASP A 143 25.43 -3.30 24.33
N CYS A 144 25.36 -3.21 23.00
CA CYS A 144 26.46 -2.95 22.08
C CYS A 144 26.21 -1.71 21.24
N GLY A 145 25.22 -0.90 21.60
CA GLY A 145 24.94 0.38 20.98
C GLY A 145 24.45 0.29 19.53
N CYS A 146 24.42 1.45 18.88
CA CYS A 146 23.78 1.65 17.58
C CYS A 146 24.42 0.84 16.44
N ASP A 147 25.74 0.64 16.44
CA ASP A 147 26.48 -0.05 15.37
C ASP A 147 26.46 -1.58 15.49
N GLN A 148 25.89 -2.09 16.59
CA GLN A 148 25.73 -3.51 16.90
C GLN A 148 27.06 -4.27 17.04
N ARG A 149 28.16 -3.57 17.35
CA ARG A 149 29.48 -4.17 17.55
C ARG A 149 29.82 -4.17 19.02
N CYS A 150 29.98 -5.37 19.58
CA CYS A 150 30.33 -5.54 20.97
C CYS A 150 31.86 -5.57 21.15
N PRO A 151 32.38 -5.22 22.35
CA PRO A 151 33.77 -5.45 22.69
C PRO A 151 34.20 -6.92 22.48
N GLY A 152 35.04 -7.16 21.47
CA GLY A 152 35.52 -8.50 21.09
C GLY A 152 35.14 -8.91 19.68
N ASP A 153 34.21 -8.21 19.03
CA ASP A 153 33.89 -8.43 17.64
C ASP A 153 35.06 -8.04 16.72
N PRO A 154 35.27 -8.74 15.59
CA PRO A 154 36.41 -8.47 14.70
C PRO A 154 36.49 -7.03 14.19
N ASP A 155 35.34 -6.38 14.02
CA ASP A 155 35.21 -5.04 13.44
C ASP A 155 34.86 -3.96 14.50
N TYR A 156 34.96 -4.28 15.80
CA TYR A 156 34.72 -3.31 16.86
C TYR A 156 35.79 -2.20 16.87
N THR A 157 35.35 -0.95 16.73
CA THR A 157 36.28 0.20 16.66
C THR A 157 36.37 1.01 17.96
N GLY A 158 35.48 0.75 18.91
CA GLY A 158 35.33 1.48 20.17
C GLY A 158 33.86 1.75 20.47
N PRO A 159 33.54 2.30 21.66
CA PRO A 159 32.15 2.45 22.04
C PRO A 159 31.44 3.57 21.31
N ASP A 160 30.16 3.36 21.03
CA ASP A 160 29.28 4.27 20.33
C ASP A 160 28.07 4.68 21.18
N GLU A 161 27.04 5.25 20.54
CA GLU A 161 25.84 5.72 21.23
C GLU A 161 25.03 4.52 21.76
N HIS A 162 24.54 4.66 22.99
CA HIS A 162 23.82 3.63 23.76
C HIS A 162 24.62 2.44 24.27
N GLU A 163 25.89 2.24 23.89
CA GLU A 163 26.67 1.12 24.42
C GLU A 163 26.84 1.16 25.95
N SER A 164 26.59 0.01 26.59
CA SER A 164 26.70 -0.22 28.04
C SER A 164 25.75 0.61 28.90
N ASP A 165 24.60 1.03 28.36
CA ASP A 165 23.59 1.83 29.07
C ASP A 165 22.54 0.97 29.82
N ASN A 166 22.58 -0.36 29.66
CA ASN A 166 21.65 -1.36 30.19
C ASN A 166 20.18 -1.12 29.81
N THR A 167 19.93 -0.42 28.70
CA THR A 167 18.59 -0.23 28.13
C THR A 167 18.61 -0.85 26.75
N PHE A 168 17.60 -1.66 26.42
CA PHE A 168 17.54 -2.26 25.09
C PHE A 168 17.02 -1.26 24.05
N GLN A 169 17.85 -0.83 23.11
CA GLN A 169 17.40 -0.01 21.96
C GLN A 169 16.83 -0.91 20.86
N ALA A 170 15.61 -1.39 21.08
CA ALA A 170 14.92 -2.25 20.13
C ALA A 170 14.47 -1.52 18.85
N ALA A 171 14.60 -2.19 17.71
CA ALA A 171 13.81 -1.90 16.51
C ALA A 171 12.57 -2.82 16.51
N TRP A 172 11.45 -2.35 17.05
CA TRP A 172 10.20 -3.10 17.05
C TRP A 172 9.65 -3.24 15.63
N MET A 173 9.39 -4.47 15.20
CA MET A 173 8.87 -4.80 13.88
C MET A 173 7.35 -4.69 13.86
N ALA A 174 6.80 -4.15 12.77
CA ALA A 174 5.38 -3.85 12.62
C ALA A 174 4.57 -5.03 12.04
N GLY A 175 3.24 -4.86 11.98
CA GLY A 175 2.31 -5.83 11.37
C GLY A 175 1.86 -6.92 12.35
N PHE A 176 2.77 -7.82 12.73
CA PHE A 176 2.41 -9.06 13.44
C PHE A 176 2.38 -8.99 14.98
N GLY A 177 2.06 -7.84 15.54
CA GLY A 177 1.83 -7.68 16.97
C GLY A 177 3.07 -7.25 17.78
N ASN A 178 2.90 -7.14 19.09
CA ASN A 178 3.87 -6.52 20.00
C ASN A 178 4.97 -7.49 20.46
N GLY A 179 6.11 -6.94 20.88
CA GLY A 179 7.25 -7.68 21.43
C GLY A 179 8.21 -8.22 20.38
N ARG A 180 7.92 -8.05 19.09
CA ARG A 180 8.81 -8.48 17.99
C ARG A 180 9.88 -7.43 17.76
N ALA A 181 11.12 -7.68 18.21
CA ALA A 181 12.26 -6.79 17.93
C ALA A 181 13.17 -7.42 16.87
N ALA A 182 13.68 -6.63 15.94
CA ALA A 182 14.63 -7.11 14.95
C ALA A 182 15.95 -7.56 15.61
N MET A 183 16.46 -8.70 15.17
CA MET A 183 17.80 -9.22 15.49
C MET A 183 18.87 -8.79 14.49
N GLY A 184 18.47 -8.15 13.39
CA GLY A 184 19.38 -7.68 12.37
C GLY A 184 18.68 -7.42 11.04
N VAL A 185 19.45 -7.50 9.98
CA VAL A 185 19.00 -7.30 8.59
C VAL A 185 19.29 -8.57 7.81
N ARG A 186 18.37 -9.00 6.95
CA ARG A 186 18.52 -10.17 6.07
C ARG A 186 19.84 -10.12 5.33
N LYS A 187 20.56 -11.25 5.25
CA LYS A 187 21.88 -11.35 4.60
C LYS A 187 21.79 -12.06 3.26
N ALA A 188 22.79 -11.82 2.43
CA ALA A 188 23.05 -12.54 1.18
C ALA A 188 23.15 -14.07 1.31
N THR A 189 23.27 -14.59 2.52
CA THR A 189 23.29 -16.05 2.77
C THR A 189 21.90 -16.65 2.93
N ASP A 190 20.87 -15.82 3.05
CA ASP A 190 19.51 -16.23 3.39
C ASP A 190 18.63 -16.23 2.12
N GLY A 191 18.01 -17.38 1.82
CA GLY A 191 17.21 -17.58 0.61
C GLY A 191 18.05 -17.98 -0.61
N TYR A 192 17.58 -17.63 -1.81
CA TYR A 192 18.23 -18.04 -3.06
C TYR A 192 19.34 -17.11 -3.51
N PHE A 193 19.23 -15.83 -3.16
CA PHE A 193 20.07 -14.80 -3.75
C PHE A 193 21.25 -14.49 -2.85
N GLY A 194 22.44 -14.55 -3.45
CA GLY A 194 23.69 -14.08 -2.86
C GLY A 194 23.79 -12.56 -2.68
N ASP A 195 22.67 -11.87 -2.49
CA ASP A 195 22.57 -10.41 -2.38
C ASP A 195 21.96 -10.03 -1.02
N ASP A 196 22.54 -9.03 -0.34
CA ASP A 196 21.94 -8.49 0.89
C ASP A 196 20.62 -7.78 0.57
N ASP A 197 19.69 -7.84 1.51
CA ASP A 197 18.44 -7.08 1.48
C ASP A 197 18.38 -6.11 2.67
N GLY A 198 17.44 -5.17 2.63
CA GLY A 198 17.18 -4.24 3.70
C GLY A 198 15.82 -3.57 3.49
N LEU A 199 15.75 -2.30 3.83
CA LEU A 199 14.57 -1.46 3.67
C LEU A 199 14.97 -0.22 2.88
N TRP A 200 14.13 0.21 1.94
CA TRP A 200 14.49 1.24 0.97
C TRP A 200 13.43 2.34 0.87
N ALA A 201 13.92 3.56 0.60
CA ALA A 201 13.17 4.62 -0.07
C ALA A 201 13.59 4.64 -1.54
N ARG A 202 12.67 4.31 -2.45
CA ARG A 202 12.93 4.25 -3.90
C ARG A 202 12.12 5.31 -4.61
N ALA A 203 12.79 6.25 -5.26
CA ALA A 203 12.16 7.40 -5.86
C ALA A 203 12.21 7.36 -7.40
N VAL A 204 11.14 7.83 -8.02
CA VAL A 204 11.11 8.26 -9.42
C VAL A 204 10.55 9.67 -9.46
N VAL A 205 11.26 10.56 -10.14
CA VAL A 205 10.80 11.93 -10.42
C VAL A 205 10.51 12.05 -11.90
N LEU A 206 9.36 12.63 -12.21
CA LEU A 206 8.88 12.94 -13.56
C LEU A 206 8.75 14.45 -13.70
N GLU A 207 9.28 15.01 -14.78
CA GLU A 207 9.16 16.44 -15.08
C GLU A 207 8.73 16.64 -16.54
N GLN A 208 7.74 17.50 -16.77
CA GLN A 208 7.36 17.94 -18.11
C GLN A 208 6.84 19.38 -18.05
N GLY A 209 7.47 20.27 -18.83
CA GLY A 209 7.13 21.69 -18.79
C GLY A 209 7.55 22.30 -17.45
N ASN A 210 6.61 22.95 -16.77
CA ASN A 210 6.81 23.42 -15.39
C ASN A 210 6.28 22.43 -14.34
N THR A 211 5.75 21.27 -14.74
CA THR A 211 5.25 20.26 -13.81
C THR A 211 6.36 19.30 -13.39
N THR A 212 6.60 19.15 -12.08
CA THR A 212 7.52 18.19 -11.49
C THR A 212 6.82 17.38 -10.39
N PHE A 213 6.77 16.07 -10.57
CA PHE A 213 6.12 15.12 -9.67
C PHE A 213 7.11 14.07 -9.17
N ALA A 214 7.07 13.74 -7.88
CA ALA A 214 7.88 12.69 -7.28
C ALA A 214 7.02 11.57 -6.70
N VAL A 215 7.33 10.31 -7.04
CA VAL A 215 6.85 9.10 -6.36
C VAL A 215 7.98 8.56 -5.50
N VAL A 216 7.72 8.27 -4.23
CA VAL A 216 8.68 7.58 -3.35
C VAL A 216 8.00 6.40 -2.68
N ALA A 217 8.45 5.18 -2.99
CA ALA A 217 7.99 3.98 -2.30
C ALA A 217 8.91 3.68 -1.10
N LEU A 218 8.30 3.44 0.07
CA LEU A 218 8.94 3.12 1.34
C LEU A 218 8.64 1.69 1.75
N ASP A 219 9.68 0.92 2.10
CA ASP A 219 9.52 -0.43 2.67
C ASP A 219 9.18 -0.37 4.17
N VAL A 220 7.98 0.13 4.47
CA VAL A 220 7.41 0.26 5.82
C VAL A 220 5.99 -0.28 5.84
N VAL A 221 5.39 -0.45 7.02
CA VAL A 221 4.00 -0.91 7.16
C VAL A 221 3.02 0.17 6.71
N GLY A 222 3.20 1.42 7.13
CA GLY A 222 2.31 2.52 6.80
C GLY A 222 2.98 3.85 7.05
N TRP A 223 2.44 4.91 6.47
CA TRP A 223 3.02 6.25 6.58
C TRP A 223 1.94 7.30 6.61
N PHE A 224 1.84 8.07 7.68
CA PHE A 224 0.77 9.05 7.85
C PHE A 224 1.02 10.34 7.05
N GLN A 225 -0.08 10.99 6.65
CA GLN A 225 -0.03 12.28 5.96
C GLN A 225 0.71 13.36 6.76
N ASP A 226 0.69 13.31 8.10
CA ASP A 226 1.46 14.20 8.97
C ASP A 226 2.95 14.21 8.61
N ASP A 227 3.54 13.03 8.42
CA ASP A 227 4.95 12.90 8.05
C ASP A 227 5.20 13.25 6.59
N VAL A 228 4.26 12.96 5.68
CA VAL A 228 4.31 13.44 4.29
C VAL A 228 4.39 14.98 4.25
N ASN A 229 3.56 15.65 5.04
CA ASN A 229 3.55 17.11 5.11
C ASN A 229 4.84 17.67 5.73
N ARG A 230 5.42 16.99 6.72
CA ARG A 230 6.76 17.32 7.26
C ARG A 230 7.84 17.19 6.18
N ILE A 231 7.78 16.15 5.34
CA ILE A 231 8.72 15.98 4.22
C ILE A 231 8.53 17.07 3.17
N ARG A 232 7.30 17.41 2.78
CA ARG A 232 7.02 18.51 1.84
C ARG A 232 7.57 19.85 2.35
N ALA A 233 7.39 20.13 3.64
CA ALA A 233 8.00 21.30 4.27
C ALA A 233 9.54 21.26 4.21
N GLN A 234 10.15 20.10 4.51
CA GLN A 234 11.60 19.90 4.43
C GLN A 234 12.15 20.10 3.01
N LEU A 235 11.45 19.63 1.98
CA LEU A 235 11.80 19.83 0.57
C LEU A 235 11.77 21.33 0.22
N ALA A 236 10.70 22.04 0.59
CA ALA A 236 10.56 23.47 0.37
C ALA A 236 11.65 24.29 1.09
N GLU A 237 11.93 23.98 2.37
CA GLU A 237 13.00 24.61 3.15
C GLU A 237 14.39 24.33 2.58
N GLY A 238 14.58 23.12 2.02
CA GLY A 238 15.79 22.70 1.32
C GLY A 238 15.95 23.27 -0.08
N GLY A 239 14.96 24.02 -0.60
CA GLY A 239 14.96 24.58 -1.95
C GLY A 239 14.83 23.53 -3.05
N VAL A 240 14.18 22.39 -2.74
CA VAL A 240 13.85 21.35 -3.71
C VAL A 240 12.44 21.64 -4.22
N ASP A 241 12.37 22.12 -5.46
CA ASP A 241 11.13 22.57 -6.10
C ASP A 241 10.45 21.39 -6.83
N ILE A 242 9.31 20.95 -6.30
CA ILE A 242 8.41 19.95 -6.92
C ILE A 242 6.97 20.39 -6.67
N ASP A 243 6.06 20.11 -7.60
CA ASP A 243 4.64 20.45 -7.46
C ASP A 243 3.90 19.46 -6.58
N TYR A 244 4.33 18.20 -6.56
CA TYR A 244 3.67 17.16 -5.80
C TYR A 244 4.60 16.01 -5.42
N LEU A 245 4.37 15.48 -4.22
CA LEU A 245 5.03 14.31 -3.68
C LEU A 245 3.96 13.27 -3.34
N LEU A 246 4.10 12.09 -3.94
CA LEU A 246 3.41 10.86 -3.52
C LEU A 246 4.40 9.99 -2.73
N VAL A 247 4.19 9.87 -1.43
CA VAL A 247 4.89 8.89 -0.58
C VAL A 247 3.99 7.68 -0.43
N HIS A 248 4.46 6.52 -0.86
CA HIS A 248 3.74 5.26 -0.87
C HIS A 248 4.39 4.27 0.10
N SER A 249 3.60 3.62 0.95
CA SER A 249 4.06 2.50 1.77
C SER A 249 3.87 1.17 1.03
N THR A 250 4.91 0.34 0.92
CA THR A 250 4.75 -1.02 0.38
C THR A 250 4.02 -1.95 1.34
N HIS A 251 3.60 -1.49 2.51
CA HIS A 251 2.95 -2.30 3.53
C HIS A 251 3.81 -3.48 4.03
N ASN A 252 5.11 -3.27 4.13
CA ASN A 252 6.08 -4.28 4.55
C ASN A 252 5.96 -4.57 6.06
N HIS A 253 5.70 -5.84 6.41
CA HIS A 253 5.58 -6.30 7.80
C HIS A 253 6.92 -6.65 8.45
N GLU A 254 8.02 -6.57 7.70
CA GLU A 254 9.37 -6.84 8.19
C GLU A 254 10.18 -5.54 8.40
N GLY A 255 9.49 -4.41 8.49
CA GLY A 255 10.04 -3.09 8.80
C GLY A 255 9.85 -2.70 10.27
N ARG A 256 10.60 -1.69 10.72
CA ARG A 256 10.39 -1.08 12.04
C ARG A 256 9.06 -0.32 12.08
N ASP A 257 8.41 -0.30 13.24
CA ASP A 257 7.17 0.43 13.49
C ASP A 257 7.26 1.91 13.13
N THR A 258 6.43 2.31 12.17
CA THR A 258 6.27 3.69 11.69
C THR A 258 4.92 4.31 12.06
N MET A 259 3.99 3.54 12.62
CA MET A 259 2.63 3.99 12.93
C MET A 259 2.38 4.12 14.44
N GLY A 260 3.17 3.41 15.24
CA GLY A 260 3.11 3.43 16.69
C GLY A 260 2.28 2.31 17.33
N LEU A 261 1.75 1.40 16.52
CA LEU A 261 0.89 0.29 16.96
C LEU A 261 1.67 -0.87 17.59
N TRP A 262 2.97 -0.97 17.32
CA TRP A 262 3.77 -2.16 17.62
C TRP A 262 5.03 -1.82 18.39
N GLY A 263 4.95 -1.88 19.72
CA GLY A 263 6.12 -1.74 20.60
C GLY A 263 6.38 -2.99 21.41
N LYS A 264 6.94 -2.79 22.61
CA LYS A 264 7.31 -3.89 23.52
C LYS A 264 6.10 -4.69 23.99
N LYS A 265 4.97 -4.01 24.21
CA LYS A 265 3.72 -4.56 24.75
C LYS A 265 2.54 -3.77 24.19
N ILE A 266 1.37 -4.35 24.30
CA ILE A 266 0.10 -3.68 24.01
C ILE A 266 0.03 -2.34 24.78
N LEU A 267 -0.32 -1.27 24.06
CA LEU A 267 -0.33 0.13 24.52
C LEU A 267 1.03 0.76 24.80
N GLU A 268 2.13 0.13 24.39
CA GLU A 268 3.45 0.76 24.32
C GLU A 268 3.81 0.93 22.84
N THR A 269 4.07 2.17 22.41
CA THR A 269 4.38 2.48 21.01
C THR A 269 5.79 2.02 20.62
N GLY A 270 5.96 1.50 19.41
CA GLY A 270 7.26 1.26 18.80
C GLY A 270 7.79 2.44 17.99
N TYR A 271 6.94 3.46 17.77
CA TYR A 271 7.30 4.70 17.09
C TYR A 271 8.50 5.34 17.76
N TYR A 272 9.53 5.64 16.97
CA TYR A 272 10.77 6.22 17.45
C TYR A 272 11.18 7.40 16.57
N GLU A 273 10.98 8.61 17.09
CA GLU A 273 11.14 9.84 16.33
C GLU A 273 12.48 9.99 15.58
N PRO A 274 13.66 9.61 16.13
CA PRO A 274 14.90 9.66 15.37
C PRO A 274 14.91 8.77 14.13
N TYR A 275 14.25 7.60 14.18
CA TYR A 275 14.09 6.75 13.00
C TYR A 275 13.12 7.38 12.00
N GLN A 276 12.05 8.01 12.47
CA GLN A 276 11.10 8.69 11.60
C GLN A 276 11.75 9.87 10.88
N GLN A 277 12.58 10.65 11.59
CA GLN A 277 13.41 11.67 10.96
C GLN A 277 14.38 11.06 9.94
N GLN A 278 15.02 9.92 10.24
CA GLN A 278 15.88 9.22 9.28
C GLN A 278 15.12 8.85 7.99
N VAL A 279 13.90 8.33 8.10
CA VAL A 279 13.06 8.00 6.94
C VAL A 279 12.68 9.26 6.16
N ARG A 280 12.27 10.34 6.83
CA ARG A 280 11.99 11.64 6.18
C ARG A 280 13.20 12.20 5.44
N ASP A 281 14.38 12.14 6.06
CA ASP A 281 15.64 12.54 5.44
C ASP A 281 15.98 11.68 4.23
N ALA A 282 15.73 10.37 4.30
CA ALA A 282 15.91 9.46 3.17
C ALA A 282 14.97 9.77 2.01
N VAL A 283 13.70 10.13 2.28
CA VAL A 283 12.76 10.60 1.24
C VAL A 283 13.29 11.90 0.60
N PHE A 284 13.71 12.86 1.42
CA PHE A 284 14.30 14.11 0.94
C PHE A 284 15.49 13.85 0.01
N ASP A 285 16.43 13.00 0.44
CA ASP A 285 17.61 12.66 -0.35
C ASP A 285 17.27 11.83 -1.60
N ALA A 286 16.31 10.91 -1.52
CA ALA A 286 15.86 10.13 -2.67
C ALA A 286 15.29 11.04 -3.77
N VAL A 287 14.42 12.00 -3.41
CA VAL A 287 13.89 13.00 -4.36
C VAL A 287 15.02 13.83 -4.96
N LYS A 288 15.95 14.34 -4.13
CA LYS A 288 17.07 15.16 -4.61
C LYS A 288 18.00 14.41 -5.55
N LEU A 289 18.29 13.13 -5.26
CA LEU A 289 19.11 12.27 -6.10
C LEU A 289 18.41 11.94 -7.41
N ALA A 290 17.11 11.64 -7.38
CA ALA A 290 16.32 11.38 -8.59
C ALA A 290 16.23 12.63 -9.49
N LEU A 291 16.05 13.82 -8.90
CA LEU A 291 16.12 15.09 -9.64
C LEU A 291 17.48 15.31 -10.31
N ALA A 292 18.58 14.91 -9.65
CA ALA A 292 19.92 15.04 -10.20
C ALA A 292 20.21 14.01 -11.32
N ASP A 293 19.52 12.87 -11.33
CA ASP A 293 19.62 11.82 -12.36
C ASP A 293 18.67 12.02 -13.56
N LYS A 294 17.93 13.14 -13.63
CA LYS A 294 16.96 13.36 -14.71
C LYS A 294 17.58 13.25 -16.10
N ARG A 295 16.97 12.40 -16.91
CA ARG A 295 17.28 12.16 -18.33
C ARG A 295 16.00 12.30 -19.16
N GLU A 296 16.14 12.65 -20.43
CA GLU A 296 15.00 12.69 -21.35
C GLU A 296 14.46 11.28 -21.56
N VAL A 297 13.16 11.10 -21.37
CA VAL A 297 12.46 9.86 -21.72
C VAL A 297 12.24 9.88 -23.23
N ASN A 298 13.00 9.04 -23.94
CA ASN A 298 12.85 8.86 -25.38
C ASN A 298 11.54 8.15 -25.71
N TYR A 299 11.23 7.09 -24.96
CA TYR A 299 9.94 6.42 -24.99
C TYR A 299 9.66 5.71 -23.67
N MET A 300 8.39 5.37 -23.44
CA MET A 300 8.00 4.47 -22.36
C MET A 300 7.36 3.20 -22.93
N VAL A 301 7.38 2.13 -22.16
CA VAL A 301 6.62 0.91 -22.45
C VAL A 301 5.74 0.64 -21.24
N VAL A 302 4.45 0.44 -21.46
CA VAL A 302 3.50 0.08 -20.40
C VAL A 302 2.71 -1.14 -20.82
N GLY A 303 2.50 -2.05 -19.88
CA GLY A 303 1.72 -3.25 -20.12
C GLY A 303 1.23 -3.88 -18.85
N GLN A 304 0.42 -4.91 -19.01
CA GLN A 304 -0.18 -5.67 -17.93
C GLN A 304 -0.35 -7.13 -18.34
N VAL A 305 -0.31 -8.03 -17.36
CA VAL A 305 -0.53 -9.46 -17.52
C VAL A 305 -1.48 -9.94 -16.44
N ASP A 306 -2.28 -10.93 -16.80
CA ASP A 306 -3.10 -11.67 -15.85
C ASP A 306 -2.21 -12.74 -15.18
N ILE A 307 -1.99 -12.62 -13.87
CA ILE A 307 -1.16 -13.58 -13.13
C ILE A 307 -1.89 -14.90 -12.85
N GLY A 308 -3.22 -14.94 -13.01
CA GLY A 308 -4.02 -16.17 -12.96
C GLY A 308 -3.66 -17.15 -14.08
N ASP A 309 -3.12 -16.65 -15.20
CA ASP A 309 -2.70 -17.49 -16.33
C ASP A 309 -1.29 -18.10 -16.17
N TYR A 310 -0.51 -17.67 -15.17
CA TYR A 310 0.89 -18.08 -15.00
C TYR A 310 1.04 -19.48 -14.39
N ASP A 311 0.08 -19.92 -13.56
CA ASP A 311 -0.01 -21.29 -13.06
C ASP A 311 -1.33 -21.93 -13.50
N GLY A 312 -1.27 -22.79 -14.52
CA GLY A 312 -2.47 -23.45 -15.06
C GLY A 312 -3.17 -24.47 -14.14
N THR A 313 -2.68 -24.65 -12.90
CA THR A 313 -3.29 -25.55 -11.90
C THR A 313 -3.89 -24.76 -10.74
N LYS A 314 -3.15 -23.80 -10.19
CA LYS A 314 -3.51 -23.01 -9.00
C LYS A 314 -4.06 -21.63 -9.36
N GLY A 315 -3.86 -21.13 -10.58
CA GLY A 315 -4.19 -19.75 -10.92
C GLY A 315 -3.45 -18.77 -10.02
N VAL A 316 -4.15 -17.71 -9.57
CA VAL A 316 -3.58 -16.72 -8.64
C VAL A 316 -3.16 -17.32 -7.29
N ALA A 317 -3.74 -18.45 -6.89
CA ALA A 317 -3.44 -19.13 -5.63
C ALA A 317 -1.99 -19.66 -5.53
N ASN A 318 -1.21 -19.59 -6.61
CA ASN A 318 0.23 -19.85 -6.56
C ASN A 318 1.02 -18.68 -5.95
N LEU A 319 0.42 -17.48 -5.91
CA LEU A 319 1.10 -16.23 -5.56
C LEU A 319 0.40 -15.48 -4.44
N ILE A 320 -0.93 -15.47 -4.45
CA ILE A 320 -1.73 -14.62 -3.58
C ILE A 320 -3.03 -15.30 -3.18
N ARG A 321 -3.52 -14.92 -2.00
CA ARG A 321 -4.81 -15.29 -1.44
C ARG A 321 -5.52 -14.03 -0.93
N ASP A 322 -6.83 -14.01 -1.10
CA ASP A 322 -7.75 -13.18 -0.31
C ASP A 322 -8.15 -13.98 0.93
N SER A 323 -8.02 -13.40 2.13
CA SER A 323 -8.43 -14.11 3.35
C SER A 323 -9.83 -13.75 3.82
N ARG A 324 -10.55 -12.92 3.07
CA ARG A 324 -11.88 -12.45 3.41
C ARG A 324 -12.90 -12.88 2.34
N ASP A 325 -14.12 -13.14 2.79
CA ASP A 325 -15.26 -13.30 1.87
C ASP A 325 -15.89 -11.92 1.56
N PRO A 326 -16.28 -11.64 0.31
CA PRO A 326 -16.15 -12.52 -0.84
C PRO A 326 -14.73 -12.46 -1.40
N VAL A 327 -14.21 -13.60 -1.87
CA VAL A 327 -12.88 -13.65 -2.48
C VAL A 327 -12.89 -12.89 -3.80
N VAL A 328 -12.19 -11.74 -3.84
CA VAL A 328 -12.05 -10.89 -5.02
C VAL A 328 -10.60 -10.42 -5.15
N ILE A 329 -9.91 -10.89 -6.19
CA ILE A 329 -8.49 -10.61 -6.43
C ILE A 329 -8.34 -9.81 -7.72
N ASP A 330 -7.58 -8.71 -7.65
CA ASP A 330 -7.11 -8.02 -8.84
C ASP A 330 -5.95 -8.81 -9.48
N GLU A 331 -6.32 -9.68 -10.41
CA GLU A 331 -5.42 -10.62 -11.10
C GLU A 331 -4.38 -9.91 -11.99
N MET A 332 -4.50 -8.60 -12.19
CA MET A 332 -3.66 -7.87 -13.13
C MET A 332 -2.38 -7.34 -12.47
N LEU A 333 -1.22 -7.89 -12.88
CA LEU A 333 0.07 -7.28 -12.61
C LEU A 333 0.44 -6.35 -13.76
N SER A 334 0.76 -5.10 -13.45
CA SER A 334 1.11 -4.09 -14.44
C SER A 334 2.52 -3.53 -14.24
N ALA A 335 3.16 -3.09 -15.32
CA ALA A 335 4.43 -2.39 -15.23
C ALA A 335 4.56 -1.25 -16.25
N LEU A 336 5.36 -0.26 -15.89
CA LEU A 336 5.77 0.87 -16.71
C LEU A 336 7.30 0.92 -16.74
N ARG A 337 7.91 0.89 -17.92
CA ARG A 337 9.35 1.09 -18.13
C ARG A 337 9.60 2.42 -18.83
N LEU A 338 10.46 3.25 -18.26
CA LEU A 338 10.92 4.53 -18.81
C LEU A 338 12.31 4.35 -19.42
N VAL A 339 12.49 4.71 -20.69
CA VAL A 339 13.72 4.45 -21.45
C VAL A 339 14.29 5.75 -22.01
N ASP A 340 15.60 5.94 -21.89
CA ASP A 340 16.30 7.13 -22.39
C ASP A 340 16.73 7.02 -23.86
N GLY A 341 17.43 8.05 -24.35
CA GLY A 341 17.91 8.14 -25.73
C GLY A 341 19.01 7.14 -26.10
N ASP A 342 19.66 6.52 -25.11
CA ASP A 342 20.69 5.49 -25.30
C ASP A 342 20.11 4.07 -25.19
N ASP A 343 18.78 3.94 -25.11
CA ASP A 343 18.03 2.69 -24.93
C ASP A 343 18.26 2.03 -23.55
N GLU A 344 18.72 2.82 -22.57
CA GLU A 344 18.90 2.38 -21.19
C GLU A 344 17.65 2.65 -20.35
N THR A 345 17.35 1.73 -19.43
CA THR A 345 16.24 1.90 -18.49
C THR A 345 16.59 2.99 -17.47
N ILE A 346 15.74 3.99 -17.37
CA ILE A 346 15.81 4.97 -16.27
C ILE A 346 15.20 4.33 -15.03
N ALA A 347 13.93 3.93 -15.14
CA ALA A 347 13.18 3.29 -14.08
C ALA A 347 12.13 2.33 -14.63
N THR A 348 11.77 1.35 -13.80
CA THR A 348 10.59 0.51 -13.99
C THR A 348 9.68 0.65 -12.77
N LEU A 349 8.41 0.97 -12.96
CA LEU A 349 7.40 0.92 -11.92
C LEU A 349 6.60 -0.36 -12.09
N VAL A 350 6.31 -1.08 -11.01
CA VAL A 350 5.50 -2.31 -10.99
C VAL A 350 4.34 -2.12 -10.02
N ASN A 351 3.12 -2.46 -10.46
CA ASN A 351 1.91 -2.40 -9.65
C ASN A 351 1.25 -3.76 -9.52
N PHE A 352 1.04 -4.19 -8.28
CA PHE A 352 0.37 -5.43 -7.90
C PHE A 352 -0.14 -5.31 -6.46
N GLY A 353 -1.37 -5.78 -6.18
CA GLY A 353 -1.96 -5.70 -4.84
C GLY A 353 -1.65 -6.94 -4.01
N SER A 354 -0.66 -6.86 -3.11
CA SER A 354 -0.40 -7.89 -2.10
C SER A 354 0.42 -7.31 -0.94
N HIS A 355 0.21 -7.80 0.28
CA HIS A 355 1.01 -7.52 1.46
C HIS A 355 2.38 -8.20 1.36
N PRO A 356 3.52 -7.46 1.50
CA PRO A 356 4.85 -8.04 1.72
C PRO A 356 4.99 -8.59 3.14
N GLU A 357 4.53 -9.83 3.30
CA GLU A 357 4.44 -10.49 4.60
C GLU A 357 4.68 -12.01 4.56
N THR A 358 5.39 -12.49 3.52
CA THR A 358 5.65 -13.92 3.28
C THR A 358 6.35 -14.61 4.45
N LEU A 359 7.19 -13.86 5.18
CA LEU A 359 8.02 -14.32 6.28
C LEU A 359 7.27 -14.44 7.62
N ALA A 360 6.04 -13.94 7.70
CA ALA A 360 5.13 -14.07 8.84
C ALA A 360 5.74 -13.61 10.18
N ASP A 361 5.17 -14.07 11.30
CA ASP A 361 5.46 -13.57 12.64
C ASP A 361 6.74 -14.15 13.29
N ASP A 362 7.28 -15.24 12.73
CA ASP A 362 8.48 -15.91 13.23
C ASP A 362 9.80 -15.25 12.76
N ASN A 363 9.76 -14.39 11.74
CA ASN A 363 10.96 -13.71 11.25
C ASN A 363 11.42 -12.59 12.20
N LEU A 364 12.74 -12.46 12.37
CA LEU A 364 13.38 -11.45 13.22
C LEU A 364 14.37 -10.57 12.45
N TYR A 365 14.36 -10.60 11.11
CA TYR A 365 15.31 -9.86 10.28
C TYR A 365 14.61 -8.82 9.42
N LEU A 366 15.13 -7.60 9.40
CA LEU A 366 14.63 -6.54 8.52
C LEU A 366 14.90 -6.90 7.05
N THR A 367 13.88 -6.78 6.21
CA THR A 367 13.88 -7.17 4.79
C THR A 367 12.70 -6.50 4.07
N SER A 368 12.76 -6.37 2.75
CA SER A 368 11.64 -5.96 1.91
C SER A 368 10.73 -7.13 1.52
N ASP A 369 10.88 -8.30 2.16
CA ASP A 369 10.12 -9.53 1.88
C ASP A 369 10.22 -9.92 0.38
N TYR A 370 9.14 -10.42 -0.25
CA TYR A 370 9.15 -10.82 -1.66
C TYR A 370 9.46 -9.63 -2.61
N VAL A 371 9.24 -8.39 -2.16
CA VAL A 371 9.46 -7.20 -2.98
C VAL A 371 10.94 -7.02 -3.31
N HIS A 372 11.84 -7.48 -2.43
CA HIS A 372 13.28 -7.56 -2.73
C HIS A 372 13.54 -8.37 -4.00
N ALA A 373 13.02 -9.60 -4.03
CA ALA A 373 13.22 -10.55 -5.10
C ALA A 373 12.56 -10.08 -6.41
N LEU A 374 11.39 -9.44 -6.34
CA LEU A 374 10.73 -8.81 -7.48
C LEU A 374 11.60 -7.72 -8.10
N ARG A 375 12.06 -6.76 -7.30
CA ARG A 375 12.92 -5.66 -7.76
C ARG A 375 14.22 -6.23 -8.36
N ARG A 376 14.83 -7.20 -7.69
CA ARG A 376 16.04 -7.87 -8.18
C ARG A 376 15.80 -8.54 -9.53
N ALA A 377 14.68 -9.24 -9.72
CA ALA A 377 14.35 -9.88 -10.99
C ALA A 377 14.19 -8.85 -12.10
N VAL A 378 13.47 -7.75 -11.87
CA VAL A 378 13.29 -6.67 -12.86
C VAL A 378 14.60 -5.97 -13.19
N GLU A 379 15.45 -5.69 -12.18
CA GLU A 379 16.70 -4.94 -12.38
C GLU A 379 17.82 -5.81 -12.96
N LYS A 380 18.00 -7.02 -12.44
CA LYS A 380 19.17 -7.89 -12.71
C LYS A 380 18.82 -9.19 -13.43
N GLY A 381 17.55 -9.55 -13.50
CA GLY A 381 17.04 -10.82 -14.03
C GLY A 381 16.72 -11.85 -12.95
N SER A 382 15.73 -12.69 -13.24
CA SER A 382 15.37 -13.84 -12.39
C SER A 382 16.35 -15.00 -12.60
N GLN A 383 16.40 -15.88 -11.61
CA GLN A 383 17.32 -17.02 -11.52
C GLN A 383 16.61 -18.21 -10.87
N TRP A 384 16.54 -19.30 -11.61
CA TRP A 384 16.05 -20.60 -11.13
C TRP A 384 17.21 -21.61 -11.14
N LEU A 385 17.09 -22.68 -10.35
CA LEU A 385 18.11 -23.70 -10.19
C LEU A 385 18.34 -24.51 -11.47
N GLN A 386 17.27 -24.79 -12.21
CA GLN A 386 17.32 -25.62 -13.43
C GLN A 386 16.73 -24.92 -14.65
N ASN A 387 15.65 -24.17 -14.46
CA ASN A 387 14.99 -23.46 -15.54
C ASN A 387 15.73 -22.16 -15.90
N PRO A 388 15.67 -21.72 -17.16
CA PRO A 388 16.17 -20.41 -17.51
C PRO A 388 15.31 -19.34 -16.82
N GLY A 389 15.96 -18.39 -16.15
CA GLY A 389 15.30 -17.14 -15.75
C GLY A 389 15.19 -16.17 -16.93
N LYS A 390 14.68 -14.97 -16.66
CA LYS A 390 14.50 -13.89 -17.61
C LYS A 390 15.55 -12.79 -17.38
N PRO A 391 16.08 -12.18 -18.44
CA PRO A 391 16.98 -11.04 -18.29
C PRO A 391 16.22 -9.84 -17.72
N GLY A 392 16.86 -9.13 -16.78
CA GLY A 392 16.33 -7.86 -16.26
C GLY A 392 16.56 -6.70 -17.22
N PHE A 393 15.95 -5.57 -16.92
CA PHE A 393 16.02 -4.34 -17.70
C PHE A 393 17.10 -3.35 -17.23
N GLY A 394 17.75 -3.59 -16.09
CA GLY A 394 18.57 -2.57 -15.41
C GLY A 394 17.71 -1.42 -14.87
N GLY A 395 18.36 -0.30 -14.52
CA GLY A 395 17.69 0.85 -13.91
C GLY A 395 17.18 0.57 -12.50
N VAL A 396 16.36 1.48 -11.97
CA VAL A 396 15.71 1.33 -10.66
C VAL A 396 14.30 0.77 -10.83
N CYS A 397 13.97 -0.30 -10.13
CA CYS A 397 12.62 -0.81 -9.99
C CYS A 397 11.93 -0.21 -8.75
N VAL A 398 10.78 0.42 -8.93
CA VAL A 398 9.89 0.90 -7.86
C VAL A 398 8.65 0.02 -7.84
N PHE A 399 8.35 -0.57 -6.68
CA PHE A 399 7.16 -1.38 -6.48
C PHE A 399 6.09 -0.55 -5.77
N LEU A 400 4.88 -0.57 -6.30
CA LEU A 400 3.72 0.16 -5.81
C LEU A 400 2.57 -0.82 -5.58
N ASN A 401 2.06 -0.92 -4.36
CA ASN A 401 0.94 -1.78 -4.05
C ASN A 401 -0.35 -1.32 -4.74
N GLY A 402 -1.13 -2.31 -5.14
CA GLY A 402 -2.51 -2.16 -5.58
C GLY A 402 -3.49 -2.00 -4.41
N ALA A 403 -4.72 -2.46 -4.62
CA ALA A 403 -5.69 -2.71 -3.56
C ALA A 403 -5.21 -3.93 -2.74
N VAL A 404 -5.04 -3.76 -1.42
CA VAL A 404 -4.53 -4.83 -0.54
C VAL A 404 -5.51 -5.25 0.56
N GLY A 405 -6.66 -4.58 0.68
CA GLY A 405 -7.70 -4.93 1.64
C GLY A 405 -8.27 -6.34 1.42
N GLY A 406 -8.99 -6.88 2.41
CA GLY A 406 -9.32 -8.31 2.44
C GLY A 406 -8.11 -9.17 2.78
N MET A 407 -7.03 -8.54 3.27
CA MET A 407 -5.74 -9.16 3.54
C MET A 407 -5.22 -9.91 2.31
N MET A 408 -5.07 -9.20 1.18
CA MET A 408 -4.41 -9.71 -0.02
C MET A 408 -2.99 -10.16 0.35
N THR A 409 -2.78 -11.46 0.48
CA THR A 409 -1.66 -12.01 1.25
C THR A 409 -0.94 -13.16 0.56
N THR A 410 0.33 -13.32 0.90
CA THR A 410 1.14 -14.51 0.60
C THR A 410 1.09 -15.55 1.73
N LEU A 411 0.45 -15.24 2.87
CA LEU A 411 0.26 -16.16 3.98
C LEU A 411 -0.67 -17.31 3.59
N GLY A 412 -0.28 -18.53 3.98
CA GLY A 412 -1.00 -19.75 3.59
C GLY A 412 -0.88 -20.14 2.11
N VAL A 413 -0.24 -19.32 1.26
CA VAL A 413 0.05 -19.67 -0.14
C VAL A 413 1.15 -20.75 -0.19
N GLU A 414 0.93 -21.77 -1.02
CA GLU A 414 1.97 -22.74 -1.41
C GLU A 414 2.46 -22.42 -2.82
N VAL A 415 3.51 -21.60 -2.90
CA VAL A 415 4.12 -21.22 -4.19
C VAL A 415 4.85 -22.41 -4.79
N THR A 416 4.69 -22.63 -6.08
CA THR A 416 5.40 -23.62 -6.88
C THR A 416 6.26 -22.91 -7.92
N THR A 417 7.56 -23.20 -7.90
CA THR A 417 8.55 -22.58 -8.80
C THR A 417 8.59 -23.30 -10.15
N PRO A 418 9.18 -22.69 -11.20
CA PRO A 418 9.40 -23.37 -12.47
C PRO A 418 10.27 -24.64 -12.36
N ASP A 419 11.10 -24.76 -11.33
CA ASP A 419 11.89 -25.96 -11.03
C ASP A 419 11.07 -27.09 -10.40
N GLY A 420 9.78 -26.89 -10.16
CA GLY A 420 8.89 -27.85 -9.50
C GLY A 420 9.12 -27.96 -7.99
N LEU A 421 9.73 -26.95 -7.37
CA LEU A 421 9.86 -26.85 -5.93
C LEU A 421 8.65 -26.11 -5.36
N SER A 422 8.13 -26.57 -4.22
CA SER A 422 6.98 -25.96 -3.57
C SER A 422 7.34 -25.50 -2.15
N TYR A 423 6.87 -24.32 -1.77
CA TYR A 423 7.10 -23.70 -0.47
C TYR A 423 5.79 -23.24 0.15
N SER A 424 5.36 -23.92 1.22
CA SER A 424 4.16 -23.57 1.99
C SER A 424 4.49 -22.74 3.23
N SER A 425 5.62 -23.05 3.88
CA SER A 425 6.04 -22.41 5.13
C SER A 425 6.76 -21.08 4.88
N ALA A 426 6.57 -20.13 5.79
CA ALA A 426 7.32 -18.89 5.83
C ALA A 426 8.83 -19.19 5.78
N SER A 427 9.51 -18.60 4.79
CA SER A 427 10.94 -18.78 4.54
C SER A 427 11.43 -17.75 3.52
N PHE A 428 12.71 -17.42 3.55
CA PHE A 428 13.32 -16.56 2.55
C PHE A 428 13.23 -17.16 1.15
N GLU A 429 13.29 -18.49 1.01
CA GLU A 429 13.08 -19.17 -0.26
C GLU A 429 11.65 -19.00 -0.79
N LYS A 430 10.63 -19.01 0.08
CA LYS A 430 9.25 -18.72 -0.32
C LYS A 430 9.11 -17.27 -0.81
N ALA A 431 9.63 -16.31 -0.04
CA ALA A 431 9.60 -14.89 -0.40
C ALA A 431 10.33 -14.65 -1.74
N ASP A 432 11.49 -15.27 -1.92
CA ASP A 432 12.26 -15.17 -3.15
C ASP A 432 11.55 -15.85 -4.34
N ALA A 433 10.90 -17.00 -4.12
CA ALA A 433 10.13 -17.68 -5.16
C ALA A 433 8.97 -16.82 -5.66
N ILE A 434 8.16 -16.27 -4.75
CA ILE A 434 7.03 -15.40 -5.08
C ILE A 434 7.52 -14.15 -5.80
N GLY A 435 8.51 -13.46 -5.23
CA GLY A 435 9.03 -12.23 -5.81
C GLY A 435 9.63 -12.42 -7.20
N GLN A 436 10.31 -13.54 -7.46
CA GLN A 436 10.80 -13.84 -8.82
C GLN A 436 9.68 -14.09 -9.82
N LEU A 437 8.65 -14.83 -9.44
CA LEU A 437 7.51 -15.08 -10.32
C LEU A 437 6.80 -13.76 -10.67
N LEU A 438 6.58 -12.90 -9.68
CA LEU A 438 6.00 -11.57 -9.91
C LEU A 438 6.93 -10.66 -10.73
N GLY A 439 8.24 -10.72 -10.49
CA GLY A 439 9.22 -9.98 -11.28
C GLY A 439 9.30 -10.47 -12.73
N GLU A 440 9.15 -11.77 -12.97
CA GLU A 440 9.03 -12.33 -14.31
C GLU A 440 7.73 -11.94 -15.01
N ALA A 441 6.63 -11.84 -14.28
CA ALA A 441 5.36 -11.31 -14.79
C ALA A 441 5.48 -9.81 -15.15
N ALA A 442 6.20 -9.03 -14.34
CA ALA A 442 6.51 -7.63 -14.66
C ALA A 442 7.40 -7.50 -15.90
N ILE A 443 8.35 -8.41 -16.09
CA ILE A 443 9.18 -8.44 -17.31
C ILE A 443 8.33 -8.75 -18.54
N ASP A 444 7.42 -9.73 -18.45
CA ASP A 444 6.53 -10.09 -19.55
C ASP A 444 5.55 -8.97 -19.90
N SER A 445 4.98 -8.30 -18.89
CA SER A 445 4.06 -7.19 -19.13
C SER A 445 4.71 -6.05 -19.90
N ILE A 446 6.00 -5.78 -19.68
CA ILE A 446 6.77 -4.82 -20.49
C ILE A 446 7.09 -5.38 -21.88
N ASN A 447 7.52 -6.64 -22.00
CA ASN A 447 7.89 -7.23 -23.29
C ASN A 447 6.72 -7.29 -24.28
N ASP A 448 5.52 -7.54 -23.76
CA ASP A 448 4.27 -7.58 -24.53
C ASP A 448 3.52 -6.23 -24.50
N GLY A 449 4.10 -5.22 -23.85
CA GLY A 449 3.53 -3.91 -23.63
C GLY A 449 3.51 -3.01 -24.86
N VAL A 450 2.88 -1.85 -24.69
CA VAL A 450 2.73 -0.82 -25.73
C VAL A 450 3.82 0.23 -25.56
N ALA A 451 4.64 0.43 -26.60
CA ALA A 451 5.59 1.54 -26.65
C ALA A 451 4.87 2.86 -26.97
N VAL A 452 5.10 3.87 -26.13
CA VAL A 452 4.49 5.20 -26.21
C VAL A 452 5.59 6.23 -26.42
N GLN A 453 5.42 7.03 -27.47
CA GLN A 453 6.27 8.17 -27.80
C GLN A 453 5.65 9.45 -27.23
N ASP A 454 6.49 10.41 -26.85
CA ASP A 454 6.06 11.72 -26.33
C ASP A 454 4.97 11.65 -25.24
N PRO A 455 5.15 10.81 -24.18
CA PRO A 455 4.15 10.68 -23.14
C PRO A 455 3.86 12.01 -22.44
N LYS A 456 2.60 12.21 -22.05
CA LYS A 456 2.12 13.40 -21.34
C LYS A 456 2.08 13.16 -19.84
N LEU A 457 2.44 14.18 -19.06
CA LEU A 457 2.34 14.16 -17.61
C LEU A 457 1.20 15.07 -17.16
N GLU A 458 0.25 14.50 -16.42
CA GLU A 458 -0.81 15.25 -15.74
C GLU A 458 -0.96 14.76 -14.31
N LEU A 459 -1.47 15.63 -13.45
CA LEU A 459 -1.70 15.38 -12.04
C LEU A 459 -2.95 16.15 -11.59
N ALA A 460 -3.76 15.52 -10.77
CA ALA A 460 -4.71 16.19 -9.91
C ALA A 460 -4.62 15.61 -8.49
N ALA A 461 -4.84 16.42 -7.48
CA ALA A 461 -4.94 15.99 -6.10
C ALA A 461 -6.07 16.72 -5.37
N GLN A 462 -6.73 15.98 -4.49
CA GLN A 462 -7.85 16.45 -3.70
C GLN A 462 -7.58 16.14 -2.22
N GLU A 463 -7.41 17.19 -1.42
CA GLU A 463 -7.44 17.06 0.03
C GLU A 463 -8.88 16.91 0.53
N PHE A 464 -9.08 16.09 1.55
CA PHE A 464 -10.38 15.93 2.18
C PHE A 464 -10.24 15.43 3.61
N THR A 465 -11.35 15.46 4.32
CA THR A 465 -11.49 14.92 5.67
C THR A 465 -12.23 13.58 5.64
N ALA A 466 -11.78 12.66 6.50
CA ALA A 466 -12.44 11.38 6.75
C ALA A 466 -12.89 11.31 8.21
N THR A 467 -14.12 10.85 8.44
CA THR A 467 -14.66 10.67 9.79
C THR A 467 -13.97 9.51 10.49
N LEU A 468 -13.53 9.74 11.72
CA LEU A 468 -13.04 8.70 12.62
C LEU A 468 -14.22 8.25 13.49
N GLU A 469 -14.73 7.05 13.24
CA GLU A 469 -15.81 6.42 14.02
C GLU A 469 -15.28 5.39 15.02
N ASN A 470 -14.21 4.69 14.64
CA ASN A 470 -13.60 3.62 15.40
C ASN A 470 -13.10 4.10 16.79
N ALA A 471 -13.73 3.56 17.83
CA ALA A 471 -13.46 3.94 19.21
C ALA A 471 -12.08 3.48 19.72
N ALA A 472 -11.53 2.39 19.18
CA ALA A 472 -10.20 1.91 19.53
C ALA A 472 -9.12 2.83 18.95
N LEU A 473 -9.24 3.20 17.68
CA LEU A 473 -8.35 4.18 17.03
C LEU A 473 -8.44 5.55 17.72
N LYS A 474 -9.63 6.04 18.07
CA LYS A 474 -9.79 7.28 18.88
C LYS A 474 -8.98 7.23 20.16
N LEU A 475 -9.09 6.13 20.91
CA LEU A 475 -8.33 5.95 22.15
C LEU A 475 -6.82 5.95 21.91
N MET A 476 -6.36 5.30 20.84
CA MET A 476 -4.94 5.30 20.48
C MET A 476 -4.42 6.69 20.09
N TYR A 477 -5.23 7.50 19.42
CA TYR A 477 -4.89 8.88 19.06
C TYR A 477 -4.85 9.75 20.34
N GLU A 478 -5.86 9.65 21.20
CA GLU A 478 -5.94 10.40 22.46
C GLU A 478 -4.81 10.07 23.45
N THR A 479 -4.31 8.84 23.43
CA THR A 479 -3.23 8.38 24.30
C THR A 479 -1.84 8.60 23.70
N GLY A 480 -1.75 9.01 22.44
CA GLY A 480 -0.48 9.25 21.73
C GLY A 480 0.26 7.97 21.35
N ILE A 481 -0.45 6.84 21.24
CA ILE A 481 0.11 5.60 20.67
C ILE A 481 0.32 5.79 19.17
N ILE A 482 -0.69 6.37 18.51
CA ILE A 482 -0.62 6.84 17.14
C ILE A 482 -0.50 8.36 17.19
N ASP A 483 0.56 8.92 16.60
CA ASP A 483 0.73 10.37 16.45
C ASP A 483 0.04 10.84 15.17
N ARG A 484 -1.21 11.31 15.29
CA ARG A 484 -2.02 11.78 14.16
C ARG A 484 -2.70 13.11 14.47
N THR A 485 -2.66 14.05 13.54
CA THR A 485 -3.37 15.32 13.68
C THR A 485 -4.85 15.16 13.35
N GLN A 486 -5.73 15.54 14.28
CA GLN A 486 -7.17 15.64 14.02
C GLN A 486 -7.51 16.88 13.19
N CYS A 487 -8.48 16.74 12.29
CA CYS A 487 -8.81 17.72 11.26
C CYS A 487 -10.32 18.05 11.22
N PRO A 488 -10.88 18.58 12.33
CA PRO A 488 -12.31 18.76 12.45
C PRO A 488 -12.84 19.79 11.44
N ASP A 489 -13.94 19.45 10.77
CA ASP A 489 -14.67 20.36 9.88
C ASP A 489 -16.21 20.22 10.03
N GLU A 490 -16.96 21.05 9.31
CA GLU A 490 -18.43 21.04 9.38
C GLU A 490 -19.05 19.76 8.81
N LEU A 491 -18.37 19.06 7.90
CA LEU A 491 -18.87 17.87 7.20
C LEU A 491 -18.69 16.60 8.03
N THR A 492 -17.50 16.40 8.59
CA THR A 492 -17.06 15.19 9.28
C THR A 492 -17.18 15.29 10.80
N GLY A 493 -17.28 16.50 11.35
CA GLY A 493 -17.43 16.75 12.77
C GLY A 493 -16.09 16.79 13.53
N PRO A 494 -16.11 16.62 14.86
CA PRO A 494 -14.93 16.80 15.70
C PRO A 494 -13.92 15.64 15.62
N ASP A 495 -14.39 14.43 15.31
CA ASP A 495 -13.57 13.22 15.25
C ASP A 495 -13.27 12.91 13.78
N SER A 496 -12.23 13.51 13.24
CA SER A 496 -11.83 13.33 11.84
C SER A 496 -10.34 13.54 11.62
N VAL A 497 -9.84 13.06 10.48
CA VAL A 497 -8.45 13.19 10.05
C VAL A 497 -8.38 13.85 8.67
N CYS A 498 -7.32 14.64 8.42
CA CYS A 498 -7.05 15.12 7.08
C CYS A 498 -6.35 14.01 6.30
N THR A 499 -6.68 13.91 5.02
CA THR A 499 -6.03 13.00 4.09
C THR A 499 -6.11 13.57 2.67
N GLU A 500 -5.63 12.83 1.68
CA GLU A 500 -5.70 13.23 0.29
C GLU A 500 -5.71 12.02 -0.66
N MET A 501 -6.18 12.26 -1.88
CA MET A 501 -6.04 11.35 -3.00
C MET A 501 -5.48 12.11 -4.20
N ALA A 502 -4.71 11.43 -5.04
CA ALA A 502 -4.18 11.96 -6.28
C ALA A 502 -4.48 11.05 -7.46
N LEU A 503 -4.65 11.67 -8.61
CA LEU A 503 -4.75 11.01 -9.90
C LEU A 503 -3.60 11.51 -10.77
N ILE A 504 -2.71 10.60 -11.16
CA ILE A 504 -1.54 10.92 -11.98
C ILE A 504 -1.67 10.21 -13.31
N ARG A 505 -1.42 10.92 -14.40
CA ARG A 505 -1.41 10.37 -15.75
C ARG A 505 -0.03 10.48 -16.37
N VAL A 506 0.47 9.38 -16.91
CA VAL A 506 1.71 9.30 -17.70
C VAL A 506 1.42 8.61 -19.01
N GLY A 507 1.13 9.39 -20.07
CA GLY A 507 0.65 8.87 -21.34
C GLY A 507 -0.69 8.12 -21.19
N PRO A 508 -0.78 6.84 -21.60
CA PRO A 508 -2.01 6.04 -21.44
C PRO A 508 -2.16 5.42 -20.04
N LEU A 509 -1.15 5.52 -19.17
CA LEU A 509 -1.25 5.08 -17.78
C LEU A 509 -1.93 6.14 -16.94
N GLU A 510 -2.89 5.73 -16.12
CA GLU A 510 -3.48 6.53 -15.07
C GLU A 510 -3.39 5.80 -13.73
N MET A 511 -2.98 6.50 -12.68
CA MET A 511 -2.73 6.00 -11.34
C MET A 511 -3.59 6.78 -10.34
N LEU A 512 -4.46 6.11 -9.61
CA LEU A 512 -5.26 6.69 -8.53
C LEU A 512 -4.66 6.27 -7.19
N SER A 513 -4.14 7.22 -6.42
CA SER A 513 -3.67 6.96 -5.06
C SER A 513 -4.85 6.88 -4.10
N VAL A 514 -4.78 5.91 -3.18
CA VAL A 514 -5.79 5.68 -2.15
C VAL A 514 -5.10 5.65 -0.78
N PRO A 515 -5.56 6.44 0.21
CA PRO A 515 -4.91 6.62 1.51
C PRO A 515 -5.18 5.45 2.49
N GLY A 516 -4.89 4.22 2.09
CA GLY A 516 -5.04 3.04 2.96
C GLY A 516 -5.25 1.74 2.18
N GLU A 517 -5.78 0.74 2.88
CA GLU A 517 -5.95 -0.62 2.37
C GLU A 517 -7.32 -0.81 1.72
N LEU A 518 -7.41 -0.46 0.44
CA LEU A 518 -8.63 -0.62 -0.36
C LEU A 518 -8.90 -2.11 -0.62
N LEU A 519 -10.15 -2.54 -0.39
CA LEU A 519 -10.63 -3.86 -0.83
C LEU A 519 -10.77 -3.90 -2.37
N PRO A 520 -10.25 -4.93 -3.07
CA PRO A 520 -10.21 -4.95 -4.54
C PRO A 520 -11.56 -4.76 -5.22
N GLU A 521 -12.66 -5.25 -4.65
CA GLU A 521 -13.99 -5.16 -5.25
C GLU A 521 -14.52 -3.73 -5.40
N LEU A 522 -14.01 -2.78 -4.61
CA LEU A 522 -14.28 -1.36 -4.82
C LEU A 522 -13.61 -0.85 -6.12
N ALA A 523 -12.46 -1.43 -6.47
CA ALA A 523 -11.70 -1.04 -7.65
C ALA A 523 -12.18 -1.72 -8.95
N ILE A 524 -12.51 -3.02 -8.88
CA ILE A 524 -12.77 -3.87 -10.07
C ILE A 524 -14.14 -4.56 -10.09
N GLY A 525 -14.94 -4.48 -9.02
CA GLY A 525 -16.18 -5.24 -8.92
C GLY A 525 -15.92 -6.69 -8.54
N GLY A 526 -16.43 -7.65 -9.32
CA GLY A 526 -16.23 -9.08 -9.03
C GLY A 526 -17.22 -9.70 -8.05
N TYR A 527 -18.28 -8.99 -7.69
CA TYR A 527 -19.38 -9.47 -6.83
C TYR A 527 -20.13 -10.71 -7.37
N ASP A 528 -19.88 -11.10 -8.62
CA ASP A 528 -20.42 -12.31 -9.25
C ASP A 528 -19.44 -13.51 -9.24
N GLY A 529 -18.28 -13.36 -8.61
CA GLY A 529 -17.21 -14.36 -8.56
C GLY A 529 -16.33 -14.41 -9.80
N SER A 530 -16.43 -13.44 -10.72
CA SER A 530 -15.60 -13.38 -11.93
C SER A 530 -14.10 -13.13 -11.67
N HIS A 531 -13.75 -12.64 -10.48
CA HIS A 531 -12.40 -12.26 -10.06
C HIS A 531 -11.84 -13.09 -8.90
N VAL A 532 -12.29 -14.35 -8.75
CA VAL A 532 -11.70 -15.29 -7.78
C VAL A 532 -10.30 -15.75 -8.22
N GLY A 533 -10.02 -15.76 -9.53
CA GLY A 533 -8.70 -16.04 -10.11
C GLY A 533 -8.13 -17.44 -9.90
N SER A 534 -8.86 -18.33 -9.23
CA SER A 534 -8.38 -19.67 -8.92
C SER A 534 -9.50 -20.70 -8.84
N PRO A 535 -9.26 -21.95 -9.30
CA PRO A 535 -10.19 -23.05 -9.07
C PRO A 535 -10.14 -23.60 -7.63
N VAL A 536 -9.23 -23.13 -6.77
CA VAL A 536 -9.05 -23.65 -5.40
C VAL A 536 -9.71 -22.79 -4.33
N TYR A 537 -10.09 -21.56 -4.66
CA TYR A 537 -10.79 -20.66 -3.76
C TYR A 537 -12.29 -20.73 -4.01
N ASP A 538 -13.06 -20.80 -2.93
CA ASP A 538 -14.49 -20.56 -2.99
C ASP A 538 -14.72 -19.03 -3.05
N PHE A 539 -15.75 -18.60 -3.77
CA PHE A 539 -16.10 -17.17 -3.81
C PHE A 539 -16.58 -16.67 -2.44
N ILE A 540 -17.33 -17.49 -1.71
CA ILE A 540 -17.77 -17.28 -0.33
C ILE A 540 -17.69 -18.64 0.36
N ASP A 541 -17.06 -18.75 1.54
CA ASP A 541 -17.07 -19.99 2.32
C ASP A 541 -18.52 -20.34 2.72
N PRO A 542 -19.05 -21.51 2.35
CA PRO A 542 -20.39 -21.94 2.75
C PRO A 542 -20.60 -22.06 4.26
N ASN A 543 -19.53 -22.03 5.05
CA ASN A 543 -19.54 -22.08 6.52
C ASN A 543 -19.27 -20.74 7.18
N ASN A 544 -19.08 -19.65 6.41
CA ASN A 544 -18.88 -18.34 6.99
C ASN A 544 -20.09 -17.97 7.89
N PRO A 545 -19.88 -17.67 9.19
CA PRO A 545 -20.97 -17.35 10.11
C PRO A 545 -21.64 -15.99 9.83
N ASN A 546 -20.95 -15.06 9.16
CA ASN A 546 -21.45 -13.74 8.75
C ASN A 546 -21.01 -13.44 7.31
N PRO A 547 -21.50 -14.17 6.29
CA PRO A 547 -21.08 -13.95 4.92
C PRO A 547 -21.55 -12.57 4.41
N PRO A 548 -20.83 -12.00 3.42
CA PRO A 548 -21.24 -10.76 2.75
C PRO A 548 -22.63 -10.88 2.11
N ASP A 549 -23.41 -9.81 2.17
CA ASP A 549 -24.67 -9.70 1.41
C ASP A 549 -24.40 -9.16 0.00
N VAL A 550 -23.91 -10.01 -0.89
CA VAL A 550 -23.53 -9.64 -2.26
C VAL A 550 -24.69 -9.10 -3.10
N ASP A 551 -25.95 -9.41 -2.74
CA ASP A 551 -27.13 -8.82 -3.39
C ASP A 551 -27.29 -7.32 -3.06
N SER A 552 -26.64 -6.85 -1.99
CA SER A 552 -26.58 -5.45 -1.56
C SER A 552 -25.27 -4.75 -2.00
N SER A 553 -24.43 -5.42 -2.79
CA SER A 553 -23.20 -4.84 -3.33
C SER A 553 -23.47 -3.63 -4.24
N PRO A 554 -22.55 -2.65 -4.31
CA PRO A 554 -22.73 -1.50 -5.17
C PRO A 554 -22.65 -1.87 -6.66
N ASP A 555 -23.55 -1.29 -7.45
CA ASP A 555 -23.45 -1.33 -8.90
C ASP A 555 -22.24 -0.52 -9.39
N GLY A 556 -21.67 -0.92 -10.53
CA GLY A 556 -20.66 -0.13 -11.23
C GLY A 556 -21.19 1.22 -11.78
N PRO A 557 -20.29 2.07 -12.32
CA PRO A 557 -18.90 1.75 -12.63
C PRO A 557 -18.00 1.70 -11.38
N TYR A 558 -17.05 0.78 -11.34
CA TYR A 558 -16.05 0.67 -10.27
C TYR A 558 -14.90 1.67 -10.46
N LEU A 559 -14.03 1.86 -9.46
CA LEU A 559 -13.02 2.93 -9.53
C LEU A 559 -12.16 2.87 -10.80
N LYS A 560 -11.65 1.68 -11.17
CA LYS A 560 -10.86 1.52 -12.41
C LYS A 560 -11.69 1.75 -13.68
N GLU A 561 -12.99 1.48 -13.67
CA GLU A 561 -13.85 1.69 -14.84
C GLU A 561 -14.11 3.19 -15.11
N ARG A 562 -14.02 4.03 -14.07
CA ARG A 562 -14.16 5.49 -14.17
C ARG A 562 -12.88 6.17 -14.66
N MET A 563 -11.74 5.51 -14.58
CA MET A 563 -10.44 6.03 -15.00
C MET A 563 -10.34 6.13 -16.54
N ALA A 564 -9.80 7.24 -17.02
CA ALA A 564 -9.67 7.58 -18.44
C ALA A 564 -8.49 6.88 -19.12
N GLY A 565 -7.50 6.43 -18.34
CA GLY A 565 -6.33 5.69 -18.85
C GLY A 565 -6.69 4.33 -19.45
N ASP A 566 -5.86 3.86 -20.40
CA ASP A 566 -5.93 2.49 -20.94
C ASP A 566 -5.37 1.48 -19.93
N PHE A 567 -4.39 1.91 -19.12
CA PHE A 567 -3.82 1.18 -18.00
C PHE A 567 -4.19 1.92 -16.71
N ARG A 568 -4.76 1.19 -15.75
CA ARG A 568 -5.46 1.78 -14.59
C ARG A 568 -4.94 1.17 -13.31
N TRP A 569 -4.17 1.95 -12.56
CA TRP A 569 -3.53 1.49 -11.34
C TRP A 569 -4.21 2.10 -10.13
N ILE A 570 -4.51 1.26 -9.15
CA ILE A 570 -4.70 1.72 -7.79
C ILE A 570 -3.34 1.73 -7.14
N ILE A 571 -3.00 2.83 -6.48
CA ILE A 571 -1.80 2.93 -5.63
C ILE A 571 -2.31 2.99 -4.19
N GLY A 572 -2.39 1.83 -3.54
CA GLY A 572 -2.79 1.75 -2.13
C GLY A 572 -1.77 2.44 -1.22
N LEU A 573 -2.18 2.80 0.00
CA LEU A 573 -1.32 3.43 1.01
C LEU A 573 -0.53 4.65 0.49
N GLY A 574 -1.18 5.44 -0.37
CA GLY A 574 -0.60 6.61 -1.00
C GLY A 574 -0.85 7.88 -0.19
N ASN A 575 0.23 8.53 0.25
CA ASN A 575 0.29 9.73 1.08
C ASN A 575 -0.34 9.62 2.48
N ASP A 576 -0.92 8.49 2.83
CA ASP A 576 -1.50 8.24 4.14
C ASP A 576 -1.79 6.75 4.35
N GLU A 577 -2.05 6.39 5.62
CA GLU A 577 -2.53 5.08 6.03
C GLU A 577 -3.73 5.26 6.97
N LEU A 578 -4.94 5.01 6.47
CA LEU A 578 -6.19 5.14 7.25
C LEU A 578 -6.73 3.80 7.77
N GLY A 579 -6.00 2.72 7.52
CA GLY A 579 -6.42 1.34 7.71
C GLY A 579 -7.29 0.83 6.56
N TYR A 580 -8.07 -0.21 6.84
CA TYR A 580 -8.92 -0.84 5.83
C TYR A 580 -10.10 0.02 5.40
N ILE A 581 -10.33 0.02 4.08
CA ILE A 581 -11.45 0.70 3.44
C ILE A 581 -12.47 -0.39 3.05
N VAL A 582 -13.24 -0.81 4.04
CA VAL A 582 -14.27 -1.86 3.92
C VAL A 582 -15.57 -1.28 3.37
N PRO A 583 -16.17 -1.89 2.33
CA PRO A 583 -17.43 -1.44 1.76
C PRO A 583 -18.61 -1.70 2.70
N GLU A 584 -19.60 -0.79 2.70
CA GLU A 584 -20.71 -0.82 3.66
C GLU A 584 -21.54 -2.11 3.63
N TYR A 585 -21.69 -2.75 2.46
CA TYR A 585 -22.49 -3.98 2.30
C TYR A 585 -21.93 -5.17 3.12
N ASP A 586 -20.64 -5.12 3.47
CA ASP A 586 -19.92 -6.19 4.16
C ASP A 586 -19.32 -5.75 5.51
N PHE A 587 -19.61 -4.53 5.97
CA PHE A 587 -19.04 -4.01 7.21
C PHE A 587 -19.72 -4.63 8.45
N GLN A 588 -19.03 -5.54 9.14
CA GLN A 588 -19.57 -6.23 10.32
C GLN A 588 -18.82 -5.88 11.61
N LEU A 589 -19.57 -5.53 12.65
CA LEU A 589 -19.03 -5.25 13.98
C LEU A 589 -19.41 -6.32 15.00
N ALA A 590 -18.43 -6.74 15.80
CA ALA A 590 -18.68 -7.55 16.97
C ALA A 590 -19.50 -6.78 18.03
N SER A 591 -19.96 -7.51 19.05
CA SER A 591 -20.69 -6.90 20.17
C SER A 591 -19.87 -5.86 20.94
N ASN A 592 -18.54 -6.04 20.98
CA ASN A 592 -17.57 -5.08 21.48
C ASN A 592 -16.91 -4.38 20.27
N ALA A 593 -17.67 -3.51 19.62
CA ALA A 593 -17.32 -2.89 18.34
C ALA A 593 -15.90 -2.32 18.34
N TYR A 594 -15.14 -2.63 17.27
CA TYR A 594 -13.75 -2.22 17.02
C TYR A 594 -12.67 -2.80 17.94
N PHE A 595 -13.05 -3.39 19.07
CA PHE A 595 -12.10 -4.05 19.98
C PHE A 595 -12.07 -5.56 19.74
N ASP A 596 -13.18 -6.16 19.34
CA ASP A 596 -13.20 -7.57 19.00
C ASP A 596 -13.52 -7.72 17.50
N GLU A 597 -12.86 -8.67 16.86
CA GLU A 597 -13.20 -9.11 15.50
C GLU A 597 -14.59 -9.78 15.47
N ALA A 598 -15.40 -9.47 14.46
CA ALA A 598 -16.67 -10.16 14.26
C ALA A 598 -16.43 -11.56 13.65
N PRO A 599 -17.24 -12.58 14.00
CA PRO A 599 -17.07 -13.91 13.38
C PRO A 599 -17.20 -13.85 11.86
N GLY A 600 -16.40 -14.61 11.11
CA GLY A 600 -16.49 -14.64 9.64
C GLY A 600 -15.40 -13.83 8.92
N ASP A 601 -14.23 -13.72 9.54
CA ASP A 601 -13.05 -13.04 9.01
C ASP A 601 -13.25 -11.53 8.79
N HIS A 602 -13.68 -10.84 9.85
CA HIS A 602 -13.93 -9.39 9.90
C HIS A 602 -12.89 -8.63 10.72
N TYR A 603 -11.62 -8.95 10.48
CA TYR A 603 -10.48 -8.31 11.15
C TYR A 603 -10.35 -6.84 10.73
N GLU A 604 -10.60 -6.56 9.46
CA GLU A 604 -10.41 -5.27 8.79
C GLU A 604 -11.19 -4.14 9.47
N GLU A 605 -12.40 -4.42 9.95
CA GLU A 605 -13.24 -3.46 10.67
C GLU A 605 -12.59 -2.97 11.96
N THR A 606 -11.78 -3.80 12.63
CA THR A 606 -11.07 -3.40 13.86
C THR A 606 -9.98 -2.35 13.58
N ASN A 607 -9.47 -2.32 12.36
CA ASN A 607 -8.44 -1.39 11.89
C ASN A 607 -8.97 -0.35 10.89
N SER A 608 -10.27 -0.29 10.64
CA SER A 608 -10.88 0.73 9.77
C SER A 608 -11.23 2.01 10.55
N LEU A 609 -11.18 3.18 9.91
CA LEU A 609 -11.76 4.40 10.50
C LEU A 609 -13.27 4.27 10.79
N GLY A 610 -13.99 3.47 10.00
CA GLY A 610 -15.45 3.31 10.10
C GLY A 610 -16.13 3.02 8.76
N PRO A 611 -17.44 2.67 8.79
CA PRO A 611 -18.20 2.26 7.60
C PRO A 611 -18.37 3.39 6.56
N ALA A 612 -18.29 4.66 6.96
CA ALA A 612 -18.43 5.77 6.02
C ALA A 612 -17.19 5.99 5.11
N THR A 613 -16.05 5.35 5.43
CA THR A 613 -14.78 5.60 4.74
C THR A 613 -14.84 5.23 3.26
N ALA A 614 -15.36 4.06 2.90
CA ALA A 614 -15.42 3.62 1.51
C ALA A 614 -16.25 4.57 0.63
N ALA A 615 -17.40 5.03 1.11
CA ALA A 615 -18.24 6.00 0.41
C ALA A 615 -17.52 7.34 0.22
N ARG A 616 -16.74 7.78 1.21
CA ARG A 616 -15.96 9.02 1.12
C ARG A 616 -14.83 8.90 0.08
N ILE A 617 -14.13 7.77 0.04
CA ILE A 617 -13.10 7.49 -0.97
C ILE A 617 -13.70 7.48 -2.38
N ASP A 618 -14.86 6.85 -2.56
CA ASP A 618 -15.57 6.80 -3.85
C ASP A 618 -16.00 8.18 -4.37
N GLU A 619 -16.47 9.06 -3.47
CA GLU A 619 -16.82 10.45 -3.79
C GLU A 619 -15.60 11.25 -4.31
N ILE A 620 -14.46 11.12 -3.63
CA ILE A 620 -13.23 11.84 -4.01
C ILE A 620 -12.65 11.26 -5.31
N ALA A 621 -12.66 9.94 -5.48
CA ALA A 621 -12.29 9.30 -6.74
C ALA A 621 -13.16 9.77 -7.90
N SER A 622 -14.48 9.93 -7.68
CA SER A 622 -15.40 10.47 -8.69
C SER A 622 -15.04 11.90 -9.11
N THR A 623 -14.61 12.73 -8.16
CA THR A 623 -14.16 14.10 -8.44
C THR A 623 -12.90 14.09 -9.31
N LEU A 624 -11.89 13.30 -8.93
CA LEU A 624 -10.62 13.21 -9.67
C LEU A 624 -10.80 12.60 -11.07
N THR A 625 -11.55 11.51 -11.18
CA THR A 625 -11.78 10.84 -12.47
C THR A 625 -12.66 11.67 -13.39
N ALA A 626 -13.68 12.38 -12.89
CA ALA A 626 -14.45 13.32 -13.72
C ALA A 626 -13.57 14.44 -14.27
N TRP A 627 -12.61 14.95 -13.47
CA TRP A 627 -11.65 15.93 -13.95
C TRP A 627 -10.74 15.37 -15.05
N SER A 628 -10.28 14.12 -14.95
CA SER A 628 -9.42 13.49 -15.96
C SER A 628 -10.06 13.31 -17.33
N GLN A 629 -11.40 13.25 -17.37
CA GLN A 629 -12.19 13.06 -18.59
C GLN A 629 -12.53 14.37 -19.31
N ARG A 630 -12.03 15.52 -18.84
CA ARG A 630 -12.23 16.81 -19.50
C ARG A 630 -11.62 16.81 -20.91
N GLU A 631 -12.37 17.32 -21.89
CA GLU A 631 -11.94 17.41 -23.30
C GLU A 631 -10.85 18.46 -23.55
#